data_AF-A0A0A1VKX9-F1
#
_entry.id   AF-A0A0A1VKX9-F1
#
_cell.length_a   1.000
_cell.length_b   1.000
_cell.length_c   1.000
_cell.angle_alpha   90.00
_cell.angle_beta   90.00
_cell.angle_gamma   90.00
#
_symmetry.space_group_name_H-M   'P 1'
#
loop_
_entity.id
_entity.type
_entity.pdbx_description
1 polymer ?
#
loop_
_entity_poly.entity_id
_entity_poly.type
_entity_poly.pdbx_seq_one_letter_code
_entity_poly.pdbx_strand_id
1 'polypeptide(L)'
;MTTTVKLPPDLEQSLRQHCAAAGRGISEVMRDALAAYLASVPTAPASAWSLGADLFGRHAGPADLASARRTHAGEAWEQKHARRAGR
;
A
#
# COMPACT_ATOMS: atom_id res chain seq x y z
N MET A 1 19.52 -2.13 -9.99
CA MET A 1 19.35 -1.36 -11.24
C MET A 1 20.25 -0.14 -11.17
N THR A 2 20.85 0.30 -12.28
CA THR A 2 21.72 1.49 -12.35
C THR A 2 20.99 2.64 -13.05
N THR A 3 21.11 3.85 -12.51
CA THR A 3 20.52 5.08 -13.08
C THR A 3 21.58 6.17 -13.12
N THR A 4 21.69 6.87 -14.25
CA THR A 4 22.64 7.99 -14.42
C THR A 4 21.87 9.30 -14.39
N VAL A 5 22.27 10.22 -13.52
CA VAL A 5 21.64 11.54 -13.36
C VAL A 5 22.73 12.60 -13.50
N LYS A 6 22.48 13.62 -14.32
CA LYS A 6 23.38 14.76 -14.47
C LYS A 6 23.09 15.77 -13.36
N LEU A 7 24.08 16.05 -12.52
CA LEU A 7 23.97 17.04 -11.45
C LEU A 7 24.38 18.42 -11.97
N PRO A 8 23.73 19.50 -11.49
CA PRO A 8 24.27 20.85 -11.62
C PRO A 8 25.68 20.93 -10.97
N PRO A 9 26.59 21.76 -11.50
CA PRO A 9 27.98 21.82 -11.05
C PRO A 9 28.11 22.15 -9.56
N ASP A 10 27.31 23.09 -9.05
CA ASP A 10 27.34 23.51 -7.64
C ASP A 10 26.94 22.37 -6.70
N LEU A 11 25.95 21.57 -7.10
CA LEU A 11 25.49 20.41 -6.34
C LEU A 11 26.52 19.29 -6.36
N GLU A 12 27.16 19.06 -7.51
CA GLU A 12 28.25 18.08 -7.62
C GLU A 12 29.44 18.46 -6.72
N GLN A 13 29.84 19.73 -6.74
CA GLN A 13 30.92 20.23 -5.90
C GLN A 13 30.62 20.07 -4.41
N SER A 14 29.42 20.47 -3.99
CA SER A 14 28.96 20.33 -2.60
C SER A 14 28.94 18.86 -2.16
N LEU A 15 28.45 17.96 -3.02
CA LEU A 15 28.42 16.52 -2.76
C LEU A 15 29.83 15.95 -2.62
N ARG A 16 30.76 16.33 -3.49
CA ARG A 16 32.17 15.89 -3.42
C ARG A 16 32.85 16.36 -2.14
N GLN A 17 32.65 17.62 -1.75
CA GLN A 17 33.17 18.17 -0.49
C GLN A 17 32.62 17.42 0.72
N HIS A 18 31.31 17.18 0.75
CA HIS A 18 30.68 16.42 1.83
C HIS A 18 31.23 14.98 1.92
N CYS A 19 31.35 14.29 0.78
CA CYS A 19 31.91 12.94 0.73
C CYS A 19 33.36 12.90 1.23
N ALA A 20 34.18 13.88 0.84
CA ALA A 20 35.56 13.98 1.28
C ALA A 20 35.67 14.23 2.79
N ALA A 21 34.83 15.12 3.35
CA ALA A 21 34.80 15.42 4.77
C ALA A 21 34.29 14.23 5.62
N ALA A 22 33.30 13.50 5.11
CA ALA A 22 32.69 12.36 5.80
C ALA A 22 33.47 11.05 5.61
N GLY A 23 34.42 10.99 4.66
CA GLY A 23 35.12 9.76 4.28
C GLY A 23 34.20 8.71 3.63
N ARG A 24 33.11 9.15 3.00
CA ARG A 24 32.07 8.29 2.41
C ARG A 24 32.10 8.31 0.89
N GLY A 25 31.67 7.22 0.27
CA GLY A 25 31.54 7.15 -1.19
C GLY A 25 30.34 7.94 -1.70
N ILE A 26 30.47 8.61 -2.86
CA ILE A 26 29.38 9.37 -3.51
C ILE A 26 28.12 8.52 -3.67
N SER A 27 28.25 7.30 -4.18
CA SER A 27 27.11 6.40 -4.41
C SER A 27 26.40 5.99 -3.11
N GLU A 28 27.12 5.93 -1.99
CA GLU A 28 26.54 5.63 -0.68
C GLU A 28 25.72 6.81 -0.16
N VAL A 29 26.32 8.01 -0.19
CA VAL A 29 25.64 9.26 0.20
C VAL A 29 24.40 9.49 -0.67
N MET A 30 24.48 9.25 -1.98
CA MET A 30 23.34 9.39 -2.90
C MET A 30 22.20 8.41 -2.58
N ARG A 31 22.51 7.15 -2.23
CA ARG A 31 21.48 6.16 -1.87
C ARG A 31 20.78 6.55 -0.57
N ASP A 32 21.53 6.96 0.44
CA ASP A 32 20.98 7.36 1.73
C ASP A 32 20.11 8.61 1.61
N ALA A 33 20.59 9.61 0.87
CA ALA A 33 19.82 10.82 0.60
C ALA A 33 18.51 10.52 -0.13
N LEU A 34 18.54 9.61 -1.12
CA LEU A 34 17.35 9.19 -1.85
C LEU A 34 16.37 8.40 -0.94
N ALA A 35 16.88 7.50 -0.11
CA ALA A 35 16.06 6.76 0.86
C ALA A 35 15.38 7.69 1.87
N ALA A 36 16.13 8.66 2.41
CA ALA A 36 15.61 9.68 3.31
C ALA A 36 14.56 10.56 2.64
N TYR A 37 14.81 10.99 1.39
CA TYR A 37 13.84 11.77 0.61
C TYR A 37 12.54 10.99 0.42
N LEU A 38 12.60 9.74 -0.06
CA LEU A 38 11.41 8.93 -0.29
C LEU A 38 10.64 8.62 0.99
N ALA A 39 11.32 8.43 2.12
CA ALA A 39 10.67 8.26 3.42
C ALA A 39 9.99 9.55 3.92
N SER A 40 10.51 10.72 3.52
CA SER A 40 9.96 12.03 3.88
C SER A 40 8.76 12.45 3.02
N VAL A 41 8.61 11.87 1.82
CA VAL A 41 7.45 12.11 0.97
C VAL A 41 6.23 11.50 1.67
N PRO A 42 5.18 12.28 1.97
CA PRO A 42 3.95 11.73 2.52
C PRO A 42 3.47 10.62 1.60
N THR A 43 3.45 9.39 2.11
CA THR A 43 2.86 8.27 1.37
C THR A 43 1.44 8.68 1.03
N ALA A 44 1.08 8.58 -0.26
CA ALA A 44 -0.28 8.87 -0.70
C ALA A 44 -1.27 8.21 0.26
N PRO A 45 -2.38 8.88 0.64
CA PRO A 45 -3.32 8.33 1.60
C PRO A 45 -3.64 6.89 1.19
N ALA A 46 -3.54 5.98 2.16
CA ALA A 46 -3.74 4.56 1.92
C ALA A 46 -5.01 4.38 1.08
N SER A 47 -4.87 3.72 -0.07
CA SER A 47 -6.02 3.43 -0.94
C SER A 47 -7.11 2.73 -0.13
N ALA A 48 -8.38 2.91 -0.53
CA ALA A 48 -9.50 2.21 0.10
C ALA A 48 -9.30 0.69 0.15
N TRP A 49 -8.59 0.13 -0.84
CA TRP A 49 -8.20 -1.27 -0.86
C TRP A 49 -7.22 -1.62 0.27
N SER A 50 -6.14 -0.83 0.42
CA SER A 50 -5.16 -1.06 1.49
C SER A 50 -5.73 -0.84 2.89
N LEU A 51 -6.66 0.11 3.05
CA LEU A 51 -7.34 0.36 4.33
C LEU A 51 -8.28 -0.76 4.77
N GLY A 52 -8.81 -1.54 3.82
CA GLY A 52 -9.71 -2.65 4.12
C GLY A 52 -9.05 -4.02 4.05
N ALA A 53 -7.73 -4.11 3.82
CA ALA A 53 -7.04 -5.38 3.56
C ALA A 53 -7.18 -6.41 4.70
N ASP A 54 -7.29 -5.94 5.94
CA ASP A 54 -7.54 -6.73 7.15
C ASP A 54 -9.03 -7.03 7.39
N LEU A 55 -9.94 -6.30 6.74
CA LEU A 55 -11.38 -6.47 6.82
C LEU A 55 -11.93 -7.39 5.72
N PHE A 56 -11.36 -7.32 4.51
CA PHE A 56 -11.78 -8.13 3.37
C PHE A 56 -11.50 -9.62 3.62
N GLY A 57 -12.42 -10.49 3.20
CA GLY A 57 -12.26 -11.95 3.32
C GLY A 57 -12.52 -12.52 4.71
N ARG A 58 -12.79 -11.71 5.74
CA ARG A 58 -13.18 -12.18 7.08
C ARG A 58 -14.43 -13.05 7.08
N HIS A 59 -15.33 -12.79 6.14
CA HIS A 59 -16.53 -13.58 5.91
C HIS A 59 -16.53 -14.07 4.46
N ALA A 60 -16.58 -15.38 4.30
CA ALA A 60 -16.80 -16.02 3.01
C ALA A 60 -18.26 -16.46 2.93
N GLY A 61 -18.89 -16.19 1.79
CA GLY A 61 -20.21 -16.73 1.46
C GLY A 61 -20.12 -17.66 0.25
N PRO A 62 -21.27 -18.17 -0.23
CA PRO A 62 -21.33 -19.04 -1.39
C PRO A 62 -20.57 -18.47 -2.61
N ALA A 63 -19.84 -19.34 -3.32
CA ALA A 63 -19.00 -18.93 -4.46
C ALA A 63 -19.83 -18.36 -5.63
N ASP A 64 -21.11 -18.71 -5.70
CA ASP A 64 -22.06 -18.26 -6.70
C ASP A 64 -22.88 -17.03 -6.23
N LEU A 65 -22.56 -16.42 -5.08
CA LEU A 65 -23.29 -15.29 -4.51
C LEU A 65 -23.52 -14.15 -5.51
N ALA A 66 -22.54 -13.87 -6.37
CA ALA A 66 -22.66 -12.82 -7.38
C ALA A 66 -23.78 -13.13 -8.39
N SER A 67 -23.94 -14.40 -8.76
CA SER A 67 -24.89 -14.86 -9.78
C SER A 67 -26.25 -15.24 -9.18
N ALA A 68 -26.27 -15.83 -7.98
CA ALA A 68 -27.46 -16.37 -7.32
C ALA A 68 -27.95 -15.51 -6.14
N ARG A 69 -27.54 -14.23 -6.06
CA ARG A 69 -27.82 -13.32 -4.93
C ARG A 69 -29.28 -13.32 -4.45
N ARG A 70 -30.24 -13.32 -5.39
CA ARG A 70 -31.67 -13.24 -5.04
C ARG A 70 -32.17 -14.50 -4.35
N THR A 71 -31.73 -15.66 -4.81
CA THR A 71 -32.08 -16.96 -4.23
C THR A 71 -31.53 -17.06 -2.80
N HIS A 72 -30.23 -16.80 -2.62
CA HIS A 72 -29.57 -16.79 -1.32
C HIS A 72 -30.23 -15.80 -0.33
N ALA A 73 -30.66 -14.64 -0.83
CA ALA A 73 -31.40 -13.69 0.00
C ALA A 73 -32.76 -14.26 0.42
N GLY A 74 -33.54 -14.81 -0.51
CA GLY A 74 -34.85 -15.41 -0.24
C GLY A 74 -34.78 -16.50 0.84
N GLU A 75 -33.84 -17.43 0.71
CA GLU A 75 -33.61 -18.49 1.68
C GLU A 75 -33.25 -17.94 3.08
N ALA A 76 -32.39 -16.90 3.13
CA ALA A 76 -32.03 -16.26 4.40
C ALA A 76 -33.24 -15.59 5.08
N TRP A 77 -34.14 -14.98 4.31
CA TRP A 77 -35.37 -14.39 4.82
C TRP A 77 -36.34 -15.45 5.33
N GLU A 78 -36.57 -16.52 4.56
CA GLU A 78 -37.43 -17.64 4.96
C GLU A 78 -36.95 -18.29 6.26
N GLN A 79 -35.65 -18.58 6.38
CA GLN A 79 -35.06 -19.12 7.62
C GLN A 79 -35.31 -18.20 8.82
N LYS A 80 -35.18 -16.87 8.64
CA LYS A 80 -35.46 -15.89 9.70
C LYS A 80 -36.93 -15.88 10.10
N HIS A 81 -37.85 -15.99 9.15
CA HIS A 81 -39.29 -16.07 9.42
C HIS A 81 -39.66 -17.37 10.14
N ALA A 82 -39.09 -18.50 9.72
CA ALA A 82 -39.29 -19.79 10.38
C ALA A 82 -38.83 -19.79 11.86
N ARG A 83 -37.66 -19.19 12.15
CA ARG A 83 -37.17 -19.02 13.53
C ARG A 83 -38.08 -18.17 14.41
N ARG A 84 -38.81 -17.21 13.82
CA ARG A 84 -39.77 -16.36 14.55
C ARG A 84 -41.11 -17.03 14.77
N ALA A 85 -41.53 -17.91 13.85
CA ALA A 85 -42.80 -18.63 13.94
C ALA A 85 -42.76 -19.83 14.91
N GLY A 86 -41.57 -20.37 15.18
CA GLY A 86 -41.38 -21.48 16.14
C GLY A 86 -41.16 -21.05 17.60
N ARG A 87 -41.40 -19.79 17.96
CA ARG A 87 -41.29 -19.24 19.31
C ARG A 87 -42.63 -18.65 19.73
#